data_AF-A0A961AGD3-F1
#
_entry.id   AF-A0A961AGD3-F1
#
_cell.length_a   1.000
_cell.length_b   1.000
_cell.length_c   1.000
_cell.angle_alpha   90.00
_cell.angle_beta   90.00
_cell.angle_gamma   90.00
#
_symmetry.space_group_name_H-M   'P 1'
#
loop_
_entity.id
_entity.type
_entity.pdbx_description
1 polymer ?
#
loop_
_entity_poly.entity_id
_entity_poly.type
_entity_poly.pdbx_seq_one_letter_code
_entity_poly.pdbx_strand_id
1 'polypeptide(L)' 'LWRSVTLLSEASAQSSYDMALKTLLDLRDLAAEGGKEAEFRAELLALREARKRKVSFIRRLDREGLK' A
#
# COMPACT_ATOMS: atom_id res chain seq x y z
N LEU A 1 5.83 9.80 1.89
CA LEU A 1 5.77 8.39 1.46
C LEU A 1 4.34 7.98 1.07
N TRP A 2 3.34 8.13 1.94
CA TRP A 2 1.94 7.81 1.60
C TRP A 2 1.39 8.51 0.35
N ARG A 3 1.66 9.81 0.15
CA ARG A 3 1.28 10.52 -1.10
C ARG A 3 1.83 9.85 -2.36
N SER A 4 3.05 9.31 -2.30
CA SER A 4 3.66 8.59 -3.42
C SER A 4 2.90 7.29 -3.70
N VAL A 5 2.52 6.55 -2.66
CA VAL A 5 1.68 5.35 -2.78
C VAL A 5 0.33 5.69 -3.41
N THR A 6 -0.31 6.77 -2.98
CA THR A 6 -1.59 7.22 -3.54
C THR A 6 -1.48 7.49 -5.04
N LEU A 7 -0.47 8.26 -5.47
CA LEU A 7 -0.23 8.58 -6.88
C LEU A 7 0.10 7.34 -7.72
N LEU A 8 0.96 6.47 -7.20
CA LEU A 8 1.35 5.23 -7.88
C LEU A 8 0.20 4.21 -7.98
N SER A 9 -0.71 4.21 -7.00
CA SER A 9 -1.92 3.37 -7.03
C SER A 9 -3.00 3.90 -7.97
N GLU A 10 -2.96 5.19 -8.32
CA GLU A 10 -3.87 5.79 -9.31
C GLU A 10 -3.46 5.46 -10.74
N ALA A 11 -2.16 5.39 -10.99
CA ALA A 11 -1.62 4.95 -12.26
C ALA A 11 -2.17 3.56 -12.64
N SER A 12 -2.32 3.33 -13.95
CA SER A 12 -2.76 2.04 -14.51
C SER A 12 -1.58 1.16 -14.97
N ALA A 13 -0.35 1.65 -14.80
CA ALA A 13 0.86 0.95 -15.19
C ALA A 13 1.27 -0.08 -14.14
N GLN A 14 1.62 -1.27 -14.61
CA GLN A 14 2.07 -2.38 -13.76
C GLN A 14 3.31 -2.03 -12.92
N SER A 15 4.25 -1.28 -13.50
CA SER A 15 5.45 -0.78 -12.80
C SER A 15 5.13 0.18 -11.65
N SER A 16 4.05 0.97 -11.79
CA SER A 16 3.62 1.88 -10.72
C SER A 16 3.07 1.12 -9.52
N TYR A 17 2.34 0.02 -9.73
CA TYR A 17 1.89 -0.84 -8.65
C TYR A 17 3.05 -1.50 -7.92
N ASP A 18 4.06 -1.99 -8.63
CA ASP A 18 5.23 -2.62 -8.00
C ASP A 18 6.02 -1.61 -7.15
N MET A 19 6.15 -0.37 -7.62
CA MET A 19 6.74 0.72 -6.81
C MET A 19 5.88 1.10 -5.60
N ALA A 20 4.55 1.11 -5.75
CA ALA A 20 3.64 1.35 -4.63
C ALA A 20 3.77 0.26 -3.55
N LEU A 21 3.87 -1.00 -3.97
CA LEU A 21 4.08 -2.15 -3.09
C LEU A 21 5.41 -2.07 -2.35
N LYS A 22 6.51 -1.77 -3.05
CA LYS A 22 7.80 -1.58 -2.39
C LYS A 22 7.74 -0.49 -1.32
N THR A 23 7.13 0.64 -1.65
CA THR A 23 6.96 1.77 -0.70
C THR A 23 6.09 1.39 0.50
N LEU A 24 5.07 0.55 0.31
CA LEU A 24 4.21 0.06 1.38
C LEU A 24 4.93 -0.92 2.32
N LEU A 25 5.80 -1.77 1.78
CA LEU A 25 6.63 -2.67 2.58
C LEU A 25 7.63 -1.86 3.43
N ASP A 26 8.33 -0.90 2.82
CA ASP A 26 9.24 -0.01 3.55
C ASP A 26 8.50 0.73 4.69
N LEU A 27 7.28 1.22 4.42
CA LEU A 27 6.45 1.88 5.43
C LEU A 27 5.98 0.95 6.55
N ARG A 28 5.69 -0.32 6.24
CA ARG A 28 5.33 -1.32 7.24
C ARG A 28 6.49 -1.58 8.17
N ASP A 29 7.68 -1.74 7.61
CA ASP A 29 8.88 -2.06 8.37
C ASP A 29 9.28 -0.85 9.27
N LEU A 30 9.22 0.38 8.74
CA LEU A 30 9.37 1.60 9.54
C LEU A 30 8.31 1.73 10.65
N ALA A 31 7.06 1.34 10.37
CA ALA A 31 6.00 1.37 11.37
C ALA A 31 6.24 0.35 12.49
N ALA A 32 6.78 -0.83 12.15
CA ALA A 32 7.15 -1.85 13.12
C ALA A 32 8.30 -1.39 14.03
N GLU A 33 9.33 -0.75 13.46
CA GLU A 33 10.43 -0.20 14.24
C GLU A 33 10.00 0.96 15.15
N GLY A 34 9.01 1.75 14.72
CA GLY A 34 8.54 2.93 15.43
C GLY A 34 7.34 2.71 16.37
N GLY A 35 6.79 1.50 16.47
CA GLY A 35 5.58 1.20 17.24
C GLY A 35 4.30 1.86 16.69
N LYS A 36 4.27 2.13 15.38
CA LYS A 36 3.18 2.82 14.66
C LYS A 36 2.38 1.89 13.77
N GLU A 37 2.39 0.59 14.03
CA GLU A 37 1.71 -0.40 13.19
C GLU A 37 0.20 -0.19 13.16
N ALA A 38 -0.38 0.37 14.22
CA ALA A 38 -1.79 0.73 14.25
C ALA A 38 -2.12 1.85 13.24
N GLU A 39 -1.31 2.90 13.18
CA GLU A 39 -1.45 4.00 12.21
C GLU A 39 -1.27 3.47 10.78
N PHE A 40 -0.23 2.66 10.55
CA PHE A 40 0.02 2.04 9.26
C PHE A 40 -1.17 1.19 8.79
N ARG A 41 -1.74 0.35 9.67
CA ARG A 41 -2.91 -0.48 9.34
C ARG A 41 -4.13 0.37 9.00
N ALA A 42 -4.38 1.46 9.73
CA ALA A 42 -5.51 2.34 9.45
C ALA A 42 -5.39 2.99 8.06
N GLU A 43 -4.20 3.50 7.72
CA GLU A 43 -3.91 4.11 6.41
C GLU A 43 -3.96 3.06 5.28
N LEU A 44 -3.45 1.85 5.52
CA LEU A 44 -3.52 0.76 4.56
C LEU A 44 -4.97 0.37 4.25
N LEU A 45 -5.83 0.27 5.27
CA LEU A 45 -7.26 0.00 5.11
C LEU A 45 -7.96 1.10 4.28
N ALA A 46 -7.66 2.37 4.57
CA ALA A 46 -8.19 3.50 3.82
C ALA A 46 -7.77 3.45 2.34
N LEU A 47 -6.50 3.13 2.07
CA LEU A 47 -6.00 2.94 0.70
C LEU A 47 -6.71 1.79 -0.01
N ARG A 48 -6.90 0.65 0.67
CA ARG A 48 -7.59 -0.53 0.12
C ARG A 48 -9.03 -0.18 -0.26
N GLU A 49 -9.76 0.52 0.60
CA GLU A 49 -11.12 0.98 0.27
C GLU A 49 -11.12 1.96 -0.92
N ALA A 50 -10.20 2.92 -0.95
CA ALA A 50 -10.08 3.89 -2.04
C ALA A 50 -9.71 3.23 -3.38
N ARG A 51 -9.10 2.04 -3.35
CA ARG A 51 -8.62 1.30 -4.53
C ARG A 51 -9.32 -0.04 -4.73
N LYS A 52 -10.45 -0.31 -4.05
CA LYS A 52 -11.16 -1.59 -4.13
C LYS A 52 -11.57 -2.03 -5.53
N ARG A 53 -11.80 -1.07 -6.43
CA ARG A 53 -12.13 -1.32 -7.84
C ARG A 53 -10.91 -1.74 -8.68
N LYS A 54 -9.69 -1.50 -8.20
CA LYS A 54 -8.43 -1.93 -8.84
C LYS A 54 -8.05 -3.33 -8.33
N VAL A 55 -8.81 -4.33 -8.76
CA VAL A 55 -8.69 -5.73 -8.31
C VAL A 55 -7.27 -6.29 -8.48
N SER A 56 -6.58 -5.92 -9.56
CA SER A 56 -5.18 -6.35 -9.80
C SER A 56 -4.21 -5.80 -8.76
N PHE A 57 -4.43 -4.57 -8.28
CA PHE A 57 -3.63 -3.97 -7.22
C PHE A 57 -3.93 -4.62 -5.87
N ILE A 58 -5.21 -4.78 -5.52
CA ILE A 58 -5.63 -5.45 -4.27
C ILE A 58 -5.06 -6.87 -4.17
N ARG A 59 -5.12 -7.67 -5.25
CA ARG A 59 -4.54 -9.03 -5.27
C ARG A 59 -3.04 -9.05 -4.99
N ARG A 60 -2.30 -8.01 -5.40
CA ARG A 60 -0.87 -7.91 -5.09
C ARG A 60 -0.63 -7.52 -3.64
N LEU A 61 -1.42 -6.59 -3.10
CA LEU A 61 -1.37 -6.27 -1.66
C LEU A 61 -1.59 -7.53 -0.82
N ASP A 62 -2.61 -8.33 -1.16
CA ASP A 62 -2.94 -9.55 -0.44
C ASP A 62 -1.81 -10.59 -0.51
N ARG A 63 -1.10 -10.69 -1.64
CA ARG A 63 0.05 -11.58 -1.84
C ARG A 63 1.21 -11.24 -0.92
N GLU A 64 1.48 -9.96 -0.72
CA GLU A 64 2.55 -9.47 0.16
C GLU A 64 2.12 -9.36 1.64
N GLY A 65 0.92 -9.84 1.98
CA GLY A 65 0.40 -9.79 3.36
C GLY A 65 -0.09 -8.42 3.81
N LEU A 66 -0.29 -7.48 2.88
CA LEU A 66 -0.83 -6.13 3.13
C LEU A 66 -2.36 -6.15 3.11
N LYS A 67 -2.96 -6.83 4.09
CA LYS A 67 -4.41 -7.05 4.21
C LYS A 67 -5.08 -6.05 5.16
#